data_AF-A0A6N2Y0Z2-F1
#
_entry.id   AF-A0A6N2Y0Z2-F1
#
_cell.length_a   1.000
_cell.length_b   1.000
_cell.length_c   1.000
_cell.angle_alpha   90.00
_cell.angle_beta   90.00
_cell.angle_gamma   90.00
#
_symmetry.space_group_name_H-M   'P 1'
#
loop_
_entity.id
_entity.type
_entity.pdbx_description
1 polymer ?
#
loop_
_entity_poly.entity_id
_entity_poly.type
_entity_poly.pdbx_seq_one_letter_code
_entity_poly.pdbx_strand_id
1 'polypeptide(L)' 'MLEKGTVVYFLMNGYVMPGKVFDISGNNDNYEFSIEGYAGCAGPHIISSSQIHLTVFLSQEEAEKYKDNPQMYLPAYC' A
#
# COMPACT_ATOMS: atom_id res chain seq x y z
N MET A 1 -8.64 0.19 -11.61
CA MET A 1 -7.27 -0.34 -11.53
C MET A 1 -6.33 0.83 -11.29
N LEU A 2 -5.32 0.67 -10.44
CA LEU A 2 -4.25 1.67 -10.29
C LEU A 2 -3.41 1.75 -11.56
N GLU A 3 -2.65 2.82 -11.72
CA GLU A 3 -1.69 2.97 -12.81
C GLU A 3 -0.26 2.94 -12.29
N LYS A 4 0.68 2.56 -13.14
CA LYS A 4 2.11 2.65 -12.79
C LYS A 4 2.47 4.12 -12.55
N GLY A 5 3.17 4.37 -11.46
CA GLY A 5 3.52 5.71 -11.00
C GLY A 5 2.51 6.34 -10.05
N THR A 6 1.33 5.75 -9.86
CA THR A 6 0.38 6.22 -8.84
C THR A 6 1.03 6.15 -7.45
N VAL A 7 0.85 7.21 -6.66
CA VAL A 7 1.25 7.24 -5.25
C VAL A 7 0.07 6.75 -4.42
N VAL A 8 0.30 5.70 -3.66
CA VAL A 8 -0.60 5.21 -2.62
C VAL A 8 0.00 5.50 -1.24
N TYR A 9 -0.80 5.35 -0.20
CA TYR A 9 -0.37 5.61 1.18
C TYR A 9 -0.61 4.37 2.03
N PHE A 10 0.27 4.10 2.97
CA PHE A 10 0.12 3.00 3.91
C PHE A 10 0.57 3.42 5.30
N LEU A 11 0.18 2.63 6.30
CA LEU A 11 0.46 2.93 7.70
C LEU A 11 1.53 2.00 8.26
N MET A 12 2.47 2.58 9.01
CA MET A 12 3.50 1.85 9.72
C MET A 12 3.81 2.55 11.04
N ASN A 13 3.60 1.86 12.17
CA ASN A 13 3.93 2.36 13.51
C ASN A 13 3.41 3.78 13.81
N GLY A 14 2.19 4.10 13.37
CA GLY A 14 1.57 5.42 13.59
C GLY A 14 1.88 6.47 12.53
N TYR A 15 2.70 6.13 11.53
CA TYR A 15 3.11 7.05 10.47
C TYR A 15 2.42 6.71 9.15
N VAL A 16 2.07 7.75 8.40
CA VAL A 16 1.62 7.65 7.01
C VAL A 16 2.85 7.68 6.10
N MET A 17 2.99 6.65 5.29
CA MET A 17 4.11 6.46 4.37
C MET A 17 3.60 6.46 2.93
N PRO A 18 4.25 7.18 2.00
CA PRO A 18 3.94 7.08 0.59
C PRO A 18 4.59 5.84 -0.04
N GLY A 19 3.89 5.18 -0.95
CA GLY A 19 4.41 4.09 -1.78
C GLY A 19 4.12 4.37 -3.25
N LYS A 20 5.14 4.34 -4.11
CA LYS A 20 4.96 4.50 -5.55
C LYS A 20 4.76 3.15 -6.21
N VAL A 21 3.64 2.99 -6.90
CA VAL A 21 3.35 1.77 -7.67
C VAL A 21 4.28 1.70 -8.88
N PHE A 22 5.02 0.61 -9.04
CA PHE A 22 5.94 0.44 -10.17
C PHE A 22 5.60 -0.79 -11.04
N ASP A 23 4.87 -1.76 -10.49
CA ASP A 23 4.36 -2.89 -11.25
C ASP A 23 2.92 -3.24 -10.88
N ILE A 24 2.19 -3.79 -11.86
CA ILE A 24 0.80 -4.21 -11.70
C ILE A 24 0.56 -5.45 -12.57
N SER A 25 -0.03 -6.47 -11.99
CA SER A 25 -0.35 -7.75 -12.64
C SER A 25 -1.79 -8.15 -12.34
N GLY A 26 -2.53 -8.60 -13.35
CA GLY A 26 -3.92 -9.04 -13.21
C GLY A 26 -4.90 -8.28 -14.12
N ASN A 27 -6.17 -8.22 -13.71
CA ASN A 27 -7.25 -7.57 -14.46
C ASN A 27 -7.91 -6.45 -13.63
N ASN A 28 -8.91 -5.77 -14.20
CA ASN A 28 -9.53 -4.61 -13.53
C ASN A 28 -10.23 -4.94 -12.19
N ASP A 29 -10.71 -6.17 -12.03
CA ASP A 29 -11.50 -6.59 -10.86
C ASP A 29 -10.63 -7.24 -9.78
N ASN A 30 -9.54 -7.88 -10.18
CA ASN A 30 -8.60 -8.54 -9.29
C ASN A 30 -7.18 -8.40 -9.85
N TYR A 31 -6.36 -7.60 -9.17
CA TYR A 31 -4.98 -7.37 -9.54
C TYR A 31 -4.10 -7.23 -8.29
N GLU A 32 -2.82 -7.48 -8.49
CA GLU A 32 -1.77 -7.18 -7.53
C GLU A 32 -0.97 -6.00 -8.05
N PHE A 33 -0.52 -5.16 -7.14
CA PHE A 33 0.38 -4.05 -7.45
C PHE A 33 1.59 -4.09 -6.52
N SER A 34 2.72 -3.60 -7.04
CA SER A 34 3.98 -3.59 -6.32
C SER A 34 4.42 -2.17 -5.99
N ILE A 35 4.82 -1.98 -4.74
CA ILE A 35 5.51 -0.77 -4.25
C ILE A 35 6.93 -1.14 -3.80
N GLU A 36 7.82 -0.15 -3.79
CA GLU A 36 9.20 -0.36 -3.30
C GLU A 36 9.22 -0.95 -1.88
N GLY A 37 10.20 -1.80 -1.61
CA GLY A 37 10.42 -2.40 -0.29
C GLY A 37 10.65 -1.33 0.77
N TYR A 38 10.04 -1.51 1.94
CA TYR A 38 10.29 -0.67 3.12
C TYR A 38 10.65 -1.55 4.33
N ALA A 39 11.03 -0.93 5.46
CA ALA A 39 11.34 -1.63 6.71
C ALA A 39 12.40 -2.76 6.63
N GLY A 40 13.40 -2.62 5.75
CA GLY A 40 14.46 -3.62 5.59
C GLY A 40 14.10 -4.78 4.64
N CYS A 41 12.95 -4.70 3.96
CA CYS A 41 12.62 -5.57 2.86
C CYS A 41 13.54 -5.30 1.65
N ALA A 42 14.27 -6.31 1.19
CA ALA A 42 15.14 -6.18 0.02
C ALA A 42 14.38 -6.25 -1.31
N GLY A 43 13.13 -6.75 -1.28
CA GLY A 43 12.26 -6.91 -2.43
C GLY A 43 11.06 -5.97 -2.40
N PRO A 44 10.26 -5.93 -3.48
CA PRO A 44 9.04 -5.15 -3.50
C PRO A 44 7.94 -5.78 -2.64
N HIS A 45 7.07 -4.95 -2.09
CA HIS A 45 5.83 -5.43 -1.47
C HIS A 45 4.78 -5.66 -2.56
N ILE A 46 4.29 -6.88 -2.67
CA ILE A 46 3.21 -7.27 -3.59
C ILE A 46 1.89 -7.22 -2.81
N ILE A 47 0.95 -6.41 -3.29
CA ILE A 47 -0.26 -6.06 -2.56
C ILE A 47 -1.48 -6.33 -3.43
N SER A 48 -2.44 -7.10 -2.92
CA SER A 48 -3.74 -7.30 -3.55
C SER A 48 -4.53 -5.99 -3.60
N SER A 49 -5.19 -5.71 -4.73
CA SER A 49 -6.13 -4.60 -4.88
C SER A 49 -7.24 -4.59 -3.82
N SER A 50 -7.57 -5.75 -3.24
CA SER A 50 -8.53 -5.87 -2.15
C SER A 50 -8.08 -5.20 -0.84
N GLN A 51 -6.80 -4.84 -0.72
CA GLN A 51 -6.26 -4.15 0.45
C GLN A 51 -6.43 -2.62 0.39
N ILE A 52 -6.88 -2.09 -0.77
CA ILE A 52 -7.20 -0.68 -0.92
C ILE A 52 -8.38 -0.34 0.00
N HIS A 53 -8.25 0.77 0.73
CA HIS A 53 -9.14 1.22 1.83
C HIS A 53 -9.08 0.37 3.11
N LEU A 54 -8.16 -0.62 3.19
CA LEU A 54 -7.95 -1.45 4.39
C LEU A 54 -6.56 -1.22 4.99
N THR A 55 -5.51 -1.56 4.24
CA THR A 55 -4.11 -1.38 4.69
C THR A 55 -3.31 -0.47 3.75
N VAL A 56 -3.88 -0.15 2.58
CA VAL A 56 -3.38 0.83 1.61
C VAL A 56 -4.49 1.80 1.26
N PHE A 57 -4.16 3.07 1.09
CA PHE A 57 -5.10 4.18 0.92
C PHE A 57 -4.77 5.00 -0.32
N LEU A 58 -5.79 5.61 -0.92
CA LEU A 58 -5.63 6.38 -2.17
C LEU A 58 -5.26 7.85 -1.92
N SER A 59 -5.33 8.30 -0.68
CA SER A 59 -4.94 9.65 -0.27
C SER A 59 -4.32 9.66 1.12
N GLN A 60 -3.48 10.66 1.39
CA GLN A 60 -2.91 10.89 2.71
C GLN A 60 -4.01 11.19 3.74
N GLU A 61 -5.00 12.02 3.39
CA GLU A 61 -6.11 12.39 4.28
C GLU A 61 -6.90 11.15 4.74
N GLU A 62 -7.09 10.17 3.86
CA GLU A 62 -7.72 8.90 4.20
C GLU A 62 -6.86 8.10 5.18
N ALA A 63 -5.56 7.93 4.89
CA ALA A 63 -4.64 7.18 5.76
C ALA A 63 -4.55 7.79 7.16
N GLU A 64 -4.53 9.13 7.27
CA GLU A 64 -4.47 9.84 8.55
C GLU A 64 -5.63 9.52 9.49
N LYS A 65 -6.81 9.17 8.96
CA LYS A 65 -7.99 8.77 9.77
C LYS A 65 -7.74 7.46 10.52
N TYR A 66 -6.80 6.64 10.06
CA TYR A 66 -6.54 5.29 10.57
C TYR A 66 -5.17 5.12 11.21
N LYS A 67 -4.33 6.18 11.27
CA LYS A 67 -2.94 6.09 11.74
C LYS A 67 -2.78 5.51 13.15
N ASP A 68 -3.76 5.72 14.02
CA ASP A 68 -3.77 5.23 15.40
C ASP A 68 -4.43 3.84 15.54
N ASN A 69 -4.75 3.17 14.43
CA ASN A 69 -5.31 1.82 14.38
C ASN A 69 -4.31 0.80 13.81
N PRO A 70 -3.61 0.02 14.66
CA PRO A 70 -2.62 -0.96 14.22
C PRO A 70 -3.15 -2.07 13.31
N GLN A 71 -4.46 -2.35 13.31
CA GLN A 71 -5.06 -3.35 12.40
C GLN A 71 -5.04 -2.91 10.94
N MET A 72 -4.88 -1.61 10.69
CA MET A 72 -4.85 -1.01 9.36
C MET A 72 -3.41 -0.85 8.85
N TYR A 73 -2.41 -1.35 9.58
CA TYR A 73 -1.01 -1.22 9.18
C TYR A 73 -0.71 -2.21 8.06
N LEU A 74 0.05 -1.73 7.06
CA LEU A 74 0.52 -2.60 6.00
C LEU A 74 1.58 -3.55 6.58
N PRO A 75 1.34 -4.87 6.55
CA PRO A 75 2.27 -5.81 7.16
C PRO A 75 3.63 -5.74 6.46
N ALA A 76 4.71 -5.72 7.24
CA ALA A 76 6.08 -5.64 6.74
C ALA A 76 6.60 -6.99 6.21
N TYR A 77 5.77 -7.76 5.50
CA TYR A 77 6.17 -9.02 4.89
C TYR A 77 6.61 -8.78 3.45
N CYS A 78 7.82 -9.27 3.15
CA CYS A 78 8.22 -9.74 1.84
C CYS A 78 7.95 -11.25 1.81
#